data_AF-A0A1V3ISP6-F1
#
_entry.id   AF-A0A1V3ISP6-F1
#
_cell.length_a   1.000
_cell.length_b   1.000
_cell.length_c   1.000
_cell.angle_alpha   90.00
_cell.angle_beta   90.00
_cell.angle_gamma   90.00
#
_symmetry.space_group_name_H-M   'P 1'
#
loop_
_entity.id
_entity.type
_entity.pdbx_description
1 polymer ?
#
loop_
_entity_poly.entity_id
_entity_poly.type
_entity_poly.pdbx_seq_one_letter_code
_entity_poly.pdbx_strand_id
1 'polypeptide(L)'
;MECNKGHQYAELLSTLPDSQKISDGRHLCAGCAYDEGHSDGFANNPRRSINDLKLPYSQAGTGRHKSARAAYELGYSHGQQKYNGK
;
A
#
# COMPACT_ATOMS: atom_id res chain seq x y z
N MET A 1 13.76 5.43 6.66
CA MET A 1 12.89 5.94 7.75
C MET A 1 11.74 4.95 7.91
N GLU A 2 11.31 4.67 9.14
CA GLU A 2 10.16 3.81 9.42
C GLU A 2 8.85 4.61 9.31
N CYS A 3 7.75 3.95 8.93
CA CYS A 3 6.44 4.59 8.86
C CYS A 3 6.01 5.08 10.25
N ASN A 4 5.39 6.25 10.38
CA ASN A 4 4.85 6.77 11.65
C ASN A 4 3.36 7.15 11.57
N LYS A 5 2.65 6.67 10.54
CA LYS A 5 1.24 7.01 10.26
C LYS A 5 0.22 6.12 10.98
N GLY A 6 0.64 5.24 11.89
CA GLY A 6 -0.25 4.33 12.63
C GLY A 6 -0.77 3.14 11.82
N HIS A 7 -0.24 2.89 10.63
CA HIS A 7 -0.65 1.76 9.78
C HIS A 7 -0.41 0.38 10.39
N GLN A 8 0.36 0.26 11.47
CA GLN A 8 0.58 -1.03 12.15
C GLN A 8 -0.70 -1.65 12.77
N TYR A 9 -1.79 -0.87 12.87
CA TYR A 9 -3.09 -1.30 13.40
C TYR A 9 -4.19 -1.34 12.34
N ALA A 10 -3.86 -1.12 11.07
CA ALA A 10 -4.85 -1.13 10.01
C ALA A 10 -5.29 -2.58 9.72
N GLU A 11 -6.46 -2.97 10.24
CA GLU A 11 -7.02 -4.32 10.06
C GLU A 11 -7.16 -4.72 8.59
N LEU A 12 -7.42 -3.76 7.70
CA LEU A 12 -7.46 -3.99 6.25
C LEU A 12 -6.19 -4.67 5.74
N LEU A 13 -5.02 -4.32 6.30
CA LEU A 13 -3.74 -4.87 5.87
C LEU A 13 -3.60 -6.36 6.23
N SER A 14 -4.33 -6.86 7.24
CA SER A 14 -4.31 -8.28 7.62
C SER A 14 -4.79 -9.20 6.50
N THR A 15 -5.69 -8.68 5.65
CA THR A 15 -6.28 -9.40 4.51
C THR A 15 -5.31 -9.54 3.33
N LEU A 16 -4.21 -8.79 3.34
CA LEU A 16 -3.24 -8.81 2.25
C LEU A 16 -2.38 -10.08 2.29
N PRO A 17 -1.93 -10.55 1.11
CA PRO A 17 -0.94 -11.61 1.05
C PRO A 17 0.39 -11.13 1.63
N ASP A 18 1.14 -12.06 2.21
CA ASP A 18 2.52 -11.77 2.64
C ASP A 18 3.43 -11.55 1.41
N SER A 19 4.43 -10.69 1.56
CA SER A 19 5.44 -10.45 0.53
C SER A 19 6.35 -11.66 0.41
N GLN A 20 6.23 -12.41 -0.68
CA GLN A 20 7.12 -13.56 -0.95
C GLN A 20 8.39 -13.12 -1.68
N LYS A 21 8.37 -11.95 -2.34
CA LYS A 21 9.49 -11.44 -3.15
C LYS A 21 9.90 -10.04 -2.70
N ILE A 22 11.18 -9.72 -2.85
CA ILE A 22 11.70 -8.36 -2.62
C ILE A 22 11.02 -7.36 -3.55
N SER A 23 10.77 -7.76 -4.81
CA SER A 23 10.08 -6.95 -5.82
C SER A 23 8.66 -6.51 -5.43
N ASP A 24 8.04 -7.18 -4.46
CA ASP A 24 6.71 -6.82 -3.96
C ASP A 24 6.77 -5.76 -2.86
N GLY A 25 7.95 -5.18 -2.63
CA GLY A 25 8.21 -4.22 -1.56
C GLY A 25 8.37 -4.91 -0.20
N ARG A 26 9.11 -6.02 -0.16
CA ARG A 26 9.38 -6.72 1.12
C ARG A 26 9.99 -5.75 2.13
N HIS A 27 9.39 -5.69 3.32
CA HIS A 27 9.71 -4.76 4.42
C HIS A 27 9.28 -3.30 4.23
N LEU A 28 8.68 -2.94 3.09
CA LEU A 28 8.08 -1.62 2.91
C LEU A 28 6.71 -1.57 3.58
N CYS A 29 6.31 -0.38 4.02
CA CYS A 29 5.02 -0.19 4.68
C CYS A 29 3.86 -0.37 3.70
N ALA A 30 3.13 -1.49 3.85
CA ALA A 30 1.93 -1.79 3.07
C ALA A 30 0.85 -0.70 3.20
N GLY A 31 0.67 -0.09 4.38
CA GLY A 31 -0.27 1.01 4.54
C GLY A 31 0.10 2.26 3.73
N CYS A 32 1.38 2.65 3.70
CA CYS A 32 1.80 3.76 2.85
C CYS A 32 1.63 3.44 1.36
N ALA A 33 1.86 2.19 0.97
CA ALA A 33 1.63 1.77 -0.41
C ALA A 33 0.14 1.85 -0.78
N TYR A 34 -0.75 1.45 0.13
CA TYR A 34 -2.19 1.62 -0.03
C TYR A 34 -2.59 3.09 -0.19
N ASP A 35 -2.06 4.00 0.63
CA ASP A 35 -2.32 5.44 0.51
C ASP A 35 -1.94 5.98 -0.87
N GLU A 36 -0.73 5.66 -1.33
CA GLU A 36 -0.23 6.07 -2.64
C GLU A 36 -1.12 5.54 -3.78
N GLY A 37 -1.49 4.25 -3.70
CA GLY A 37 -2.40 3.63 -4.65
C GLY A 37 -3.75 4.31 -4.69
N HIS A 38 -4.35 4.53 -3.52
CA HIS A 38 -5.64 5.20 -3.40
C HIS A 38 -5.60 6.62 -3.97
N SER A 39 -4.55 7.38 -3.68
CA SER A 39 -4.35 8.71 -4.26
C SER A 39 -4.26 8.66 -5.79
N ASP A 40 -3.46 7.75 -6.34
CA ASP A 40 -3.31 7.60 -7.79
C ASP A 40 -4.63 7.19 -8.47
N GLY A 41 -5.33 6.21 -7.91
CA GLY A 41 -6.60 5.73 -8.45
C GLY A 41 -7.69 6.80 -8.40
N PHE A 42 -7.74 7.59 -7.33
CA PHE A 42 -8.70 8.68 -7.17
C PHE A 42 -8.42 9.87 -8.11
N ALA A 43 -7.15 10.10 -8.44
CA ALA A 43 -6.75 11.12 -9.42
C ALA A 43 -6.79 10.60 -10.87
N ASN A 44 -7.12 9.31 -11.07
CA ASN A 44 -7.03 8.61 -12.35
C ASN A 44 -5.63 8.69 -12.99
N ASN A 45 -4.59 8.66 -12.15
CA ASN A 45 -3.20 8.63 -12.59
C ASN A 45 -2.80 7.24 -13.08
N PRO A 46 -1.77 7.13 -13.94
CA PRO A 46 -1.16 5.84 -14.26
C PRO A 46 -0.65 5.13 -12.99
N ARG A 47 -0.74 3.80 -12.99
CA ARG A 47 -0.19 2.98 -11.91
C ARG A 47 1.34 3.11 -11.89
N ARG A 48 1.90 3.24 -10.69
CA ARG A 48 3.35 3.30 -10.44
C ARG A 48 3.89 1.94 -10.01
N SER A 49 5.17 1.68 -10.28
CA SER A 49 5.86 0.55 -9.68
C SER A 49 6.12 0.82 -8.20
N ILE A 50 6.15 -0.22 -7.37
CA ILE A 50 6.52 -0.09 -5.96
C ILE A 50 7.92 0.50 -5.79
N ASN A 51 8.82 0.24 -6.73
CA ASN A 51 10.18 0.80 -6.71
C ASN A 51 10.20 2.32 -6.97
N ASP A 52 9.15 2.87 -7.58
CA ASP A 52 9.01 4.31 -7.84
C ASP A 52 8.40 5.04 -6.63
N LEU A 53 7.82 4.28 -5.69
CA LEU A 53 7.24 4.81 -4.47
C LEU A 53 8.32 4.99 -3.41
N LYS A 54 8.41 6.19 -2.82
CA LYS A 54 9.32 6.48 -1.69
C LYS A 54 8.71 5.97 -0.38
N LEU A 55 8.51 4.66 -0.28
CA LEU A 55 7.85 4.05 0.87
C LEU A 55 8.83 3.91 2.05
N PRO A 56 8.40 4.26 3.27
CA PRO A 56 9.17 3.95 4.46
C PRO A 56 9.11 2.45 4.78
N TYR A 57 10.03 1.98 5.64
CA TYR A 57 9.97 0.62 6.15
C TYR A 57 8.73 0.40 7.03
N SER A 58 8.17 -0.81 7.00
CA SER A 58 7.04 -1.23 7.84
C SER A 58 7.46 -1.32 9.31
N GLN A 59 6.60 -0.86 10.23
CA GLN A 59 6.74 -1.14 11.66
C GLN A 59 6.25 -2.57 11.99
N ALA A 60 6.54 -3.04 13.21
CA ALA A 60 5.94 -4.26 13.74
C ALA A 60 4.43 -4.09 13.95
N GLY A 61 3.62 -5.07 13.51
CA GLY A 61 2.15 -5.04 13.61
C GLY A 61 1.47 -5.78 12.45
N THR A 62 0.19 -5.50 12.22
CA THR A 62 -0.67 -6.23 11.26
C THR A 62 -0.19 -6.15 9.81
N GLY A 63 0.41 -5.01 9.44
CA GLY A 63 0.97 -4.78 8.11
C GLY A 63 2.41 -5.29 7.91
N ARG A 64 3.06 -5.86 8.94
CA ARG A 64 4.44 -6.35 8.82
C ARG A 64 4.43 -7.59 7.92
N HIS A 65 5.41 -7.65 7.01
CA HIS A 65 5.54 -8.73 6.00
C HIS A 65 4.42 -8.80 4.96
N LYS A 66 3.45 -7.87 4.97
CA LYS A 66 2.43 -7.77 3.92
C LYS A 66 3.00 -7.20 2.63
N SER A 67 2.47 -7.65 1.50
CA SER A 67 2.88 -7.19 0.17
C SER A 67 2.48 -5.73 -0.04
N ALA A 68 3.48 -4.84 -0.10
CA ALA A 68 3.27 -3.43 -0.41
C ALA A 68 2.68 -3.27 -1.83
N ARG A 69 3.07 -4.14 -2.77
CA ARG A 69 2.46 -4.22 -4.10
C ARG A 69 0.96 -4.52 -4.04
N ALA A 70 0.55 -5.54 -3.30
CA ALA A 70 -0.87 -5.88 -3.17
C ALA A 70 -1.65 -4.75 -2.48
N ALA A 71 -1.05 -4.11 -1.48
CA ALA A 71 -1.65 -2.96 -0.79
C ALA A 71 -1.87 -1.78 -1.74
N TYR A 72 -0.89 -1.45 -2.58
CA TYR A 72 -0.99 -0.40 -3.59
C TYR A 72 -2.14 -0.67 -4.58
N GLU A 73 -2.20 -1.88 -5.15
CA GLU A 73 -3.26 -2.23 -6.10
C GLU A 73 -4.66 -2.19 -5.46
N LEU A 74 -4.78 -2.64 -4.20
CA LEU A 74 -6.02 -2.54 -3.43
C LEU A 74 -6.43 -1.07 -3.23
N GLY A 75 -5.49 -0.23 -2.80
CA GLY A 75 -5.69 1.21 -2.65
C GLY A 75 -6.15 1.83 -3.96
N TYR A 76 -5.47 1.55 -5.07
CA TYR A 76 -5.79 2.06 -6.39
C TYR A 76 -7.21 1.69 -6.83
N SER A 77 -7.61 0.43 -6.64
CA SER A 77 -8.99 0.00 -6.93
C SER A 77 -10.01 0.79 -6.12
N HIS A 78 -9.80 0.94 -4.81
CA HIS A 78 -10.69 1.72 -3.95
C HIS A 78 -10.75 3.21 -4.36
N GLY A 79 -9.59 3.79 -4.72
CA GLY A 79 -9.50 5.15 -5.24
C GLY A 79 -10.31 5.34 -6.53
N GLN A 80 -10.21 4.40 -7.48
CA GLN A 80 -10.99 4.44 -8.72
C GLN A 80 -12.50 4.27 -8.49
N GLN A 81 -12.90 3.38 -7.58
CA GLN A 81 -14.32 3.23 -7.22
C GLN A 81 -14.89 4.55 -6.66
N LYS A 82 -14.12 5.25 -5.83
CA LYS A 82 -14.48 6.58 -5.34
C LYS A 82 -14.49 7.65 -6.44
N TYR A 83 -13.58 7.58 -7.43
CA TYR A 83 -13.59 8.50 -8.57
C TYR A 83 -14.83 8.32 -9.45
N ASN A 84 -15.17 7.06 -9.78
CA ASN A 84 -16.32 6.73 -10.65
C ASN A 84 -17.68 7.01 -10.00
N GLY A 85 -17.74 7.10 -8.67
CA GLY A 85 -18.94 7.44 -7.91
C GLY A 85 -19.09 8.93 -7.58
N LYS A 86 -18.21 9.80 -8.10
CA LYS A 86 -18.37 11.27 -8.09
C LYS A 86 -19.20 11.71 -9.28
#